data_AF-A0A328WCQ6-F1
#
_entry.id   AF-A0A328WCQ6-F1
#
_cell.length_a   1.000
_cell.length_b   1.000
_cell.length_c   1.000
_cell.angle_alpha   90.00
_cell.angle_beta   90.00
_cell.angle_gamma   90.00
#
_symmetry.space_group_name_H-M   'P 1'
#
loop_
_entity.id
_entity.type
_entity.pdbx_description
1 polymer ?
#
loop_
_entity_poly.entity_id
_entity_poly.type
_entity_poly.pdbx_seq_one_letter_code
_entity_poly.pdbx_strand_id
1 'polypeptide(L)'
;MNTIEQRKKELGNLYPEPTIDEQVLNRFWEEALYSYGNKPLHMVSQPETTPYPYMEVSKVTYHGYDDTPIHAWYITPAKSSTDEKPRACIVTFPGYSGDRGFPERYAHWLMLGYAVFAVDVRGQAGETGNLLPLDSGVVKGWVTQGIADIRRSYYMAVVMDAVRAVDAASEQPGVDPNKIAVVGGSQGGGLALLAGALNPKVAAIVADIPNMCRMDYGILYSASSLNEIAQYIKRYPEQLNQILKHLSYFDMLNLAPRIQVPVMVSVGWKDTVCMPETIYAAYNRMKSTKEIRDYPFSGHEVNEYQKREGVLFLERIFNGG
;
A
#
# COMPACT_ATOMS: atom_id res chain seq x y z
N MET A 1 -3.64 15.57 -32.85
CA MET A 1 -3.59 15.13 -31.45
C MET A 1 -4.29 16.18 -30.61
N ASN A 2 -5.39 15.85 -29.95
CA ASN A 2 -6.10 16.78 -29.06
C ASN A 2 -5.36 16.94 -27.71
N THR A 3 -5.79 17.87 -26.86
CA THR A 3 -5.16 18.15 -25.55
C THR A 3 -5.06 16.92 -24.65
N ILE A 4 -6.08 16.06 -24.64
CA ILE A 4 -6.12 14.85 -23.83
C ILE A 4 -5.08 13.83 -24.34
N GLU A 5 -5.03 13.61 -25.65
CA GLU A 5 -4.06 12.72 -26.28
C GLU A 5 -2.62 13.22 -26.08
N GLN A 6 -2.40 14.54 -26.17
CA GLN A 6 -1.10 15.15 -25.91
C GLN A 6 -0.67 14.91 -24.47
N ARG A 7 -1.54 15.20 -23.51
CA ARG A 7 -1.26 14.99 -22.08
C ARG A 7 -0.98 13.52 -21.77
N LYS A 8 -1.75 12.58 -22.36
CA LYS A 8 -1.50 11.14 -22.24
C LYS A 8 -0.11 10.76 -22.75
N LYS A 9 0.29 11.31 -23.90
CA LYS A 9 1.62 11.08 -24.48
C LYS A 9 2.73 11.65 -23.60
N GLU A 10 2.55 12.85 -23.05
CA GLU A 10 3.51 13.46 -22.12
C GLU A 10 3.71 12.60 -20.87
N LEU A 11 2.61 12.21 -20.22
CA LEU A 11 2.63 11.36 -19.03
C LEU A 11 3.19 9.95 -19.33
N GLY A 12 2.81 9.35 -20.46
CA GLY A 12 3.31 8.05 -20.89
C GLY A 12 4.81 8.03 -21.21
N ASN A 13 5.39 9.19 -21.55
CA ASN A 13 6.83 9.35 -21.81
C ASN A 13 7.60 9.88 -20.58
N LEU A 14 6.93 10.14 -19.46
CA LEU A 14 7.57 10.66 -18.25
C LEU A 14 8.44 9.58 -17.62
N TYR A 15 9.76 9.73 -17.73
CA TYR A 15 10.73 8.74 -17.25
C TYR A 15 11.90 9.40 -16.51
N PRO A 16 11.67 9.94 -15.29
CA PRO A 16 12.74 10.52 -14.50
C PRO A 16 13.75 9.46 -14.03
N GLU A 17 14.99 9.90 -13.82
CA GLU A 17 16.06 9.06 -13.27
C GLU A 17 15.77 8.65 -11.82
N PRO A 18 16.20 7.44 -11.40
CA PRO A 18 16.17 7.05 -9.98
C PRO A 18 16.92 8.03 -9.10
N THR A 19 16.44 8.17 -7.85
CA THR A 19 17.09 9.02 -6.84
C THR A 19 18.05 8.25 -5.93
N ILE A 20 18.20 6.94 -6.15
CA ILE A 20 19.14 6.06 -5.46
C ILE A 20 19.65 4.97 -6.41
N ASP A 21 20.89 4.54 -6.20
CA ASP A 21 21.47 3.40 -6.90
C ASP A 21 20.70 2.10 -6.59
N GLU A 22 20.40 1.33 -7.63
CA GLU A 22 19.59 0.11 -7.54
C GLU A 22 20.23 -0.96 -6.65
N GLN A 23 21.56 -1.10 -6.67
CA GLN A 23 22.25 -2.10 -5.84
C GLN A 23 22.26 -1.69 -4.37
N VAL A 24 22.40 -0.40 -4.07
CA VAL A 24 22.28 0.13 -2.70
C VAL A 24 20.87 -0.10 -2.16
N LEU A 25 19.84 0.22 -2.95
CA LEU A 25 18.44 0.03 -2.58
C LEU A 25 18.12 -1.45 -2.32
N ASN A 26 18.52 -2.34 -3.24
CA ASN A 26 18.24 -3.77 -3.13
C ASN A 26 18.91 -4.36 -1.89
N ARG A 27 20.19 -4.07 -1.64
CA ARG A 27 20.88 -4.54 -0.42
C ARG A 27 20.19 -4.08 0.85
N PHE A 28 19.80 -2.80 0.94
CA PHE A 28 19.11 -2.27 2.12
C PHE A 28 17.84 -3.08 2.44
N TRP A 29 17.02 -3.34 1.43
CA TRP A 29 15.77 -4.06 1.63
C TRP A 29 15.96 -5.56 1.81
N GLU A 30 16.92 -6.19 1.12
CA GLU A 30 17.26 -7.60 1.36
C GLU A 30 17.70 -7.83 2.80
N GLU A 31 18.57 -6.97 3.33
CA GLU A 31 18.99 -7.01 4.74
C GLU A 31 17.81 -6.78 5.71
N ALA A 32 16.95 -5.81 5.41
CA ALA A 32 15.76 -5.55 6.21
C ALA A 32 14.83 -6.78 6.21
N LEU A 33 14.43 -7.26 5.04
CA LEU A 33 13.52 -8.39 4.89
C LEU A 33 14.09 -9.66 5.53
N TYR A 34 15.39 -9.93 5.39
CA TYR A 34 16.06 -11.03 6.07
C TYR A 34 15.97 -10.91 7.60
N SER A 35 16.22 -9.72 8.13
CA SER A 35 16.18 -9.45 9.58
C SER A 35 14.76 -9.61 10.16
N TYR A 36 13.73 -9.34 9.37
CA TYR A 36 12.32 -9.43 9.79
C TYR A 36 11.67 -10.77 9.50
N GLY A 37 12.12 -11.50 8.47
CA GLY A 37 11.53 -12.78 8.07
C GLY A 37 11.59 -13.86 9.16
N ASN A 38 12.57 -13.77 10.07
CA ASN A 38 12.71 -14.70 11.19
C ASN A 38 11.96 -14.27 12.45
N LYS A 39 11.33 -13.08 12.47
CA LYS A 39 10.61 -12.59 13.65
C LYS A 39 9.17 -13.13 13.65
N PRO A 40 8.72 -13.82 14.73
CA PRO A 40 7.36 -14.33 14.83
C PRO A 40 6.32 -13.20 14.72
N LEU A 41 5.18 -13.47 14.09
CA LEU A 41 4.07 -12.51 13.98
C LEU A 41 3.32 -12.29 15.30
N HIS A 42 3.50 -13.17 16.29
CA HIS A 42 2.71 -13.16 17.54
C HIS A 42 1.20 -13.01 17.28
N MET A 43 0.73 -13.70 16.23
CA MET A 43 -0.60 -13.49 15.70
C MET A 43 -1.67 -14.08 16.61
N VAL A 44 -2.69 -13.29 16.92
CA VAL A 44 -3.88 -13.69 17.66
C VAL A 44 -5.11 -13.40 16.82
N SER A 45 -6.00 -14.38 16.68
CA SER A 45 -7.26 -14.24 15.95
C SER A 45 -8.43 -14.53 16.88
N GLN A 46 -9.40 -13.62 16.94
CA GLN A 46 -10.58 -13.72 17.80
C GLN A 46 -11.84 -13.53 16.94
N PRO A 47 -12.81 -14.46 16.95
CA PRO A 47 -14.07 -14.27 16.26
C PRO A 47 -14.79 -13.00 16.72
N GLU A 48 -15.36 -12.25 15.78
CA GLU A 48 -16.12 -11.03 16.01
C GLU A 48 -17.58 -11.26 15.60
N THR A 49 -18.53 -10.75 16.39
CA THR A 49 -19.95 -10.89 16.07
C THR A 49 -20.34 -9.88 14.99
N THR A 50 -21.09 -10.33 13.99
CA THR A 50 -21.55 -9.50 12.87
C THR A 50 -23.05 -9.69 12.66
N PRO A 51 -23.82 -8.63 12.32
CA PRO A 51 -25.23 -8.76 11.98
C PRO A 51 -25.45 -9.35 10.57
N TYR A 52 -24.38 -9.55 9.79
CA TYR A 52 -24.45 -10.02 8.41
C TYR A 52 -24.23 -11.54 8.34
N PRO A 53 -25.27 -12.35 8.02
CA PRO A 53 -25.22 -13.81 8.17
C PRO A 53 -24.35 -14.52 7.12
N TYR A 54 -23.92 -13.82 6.08
CA TYR A 54 -23.12 -14.38 4.97
C TYR A 54 -21.63 -14.04 5.06
N MET A 55 -21.17 -13.50 6.19
CA MET A 55 -19.75 -13.27 6.46
C MET A 55 -19.34 -13.84 7.82
N GLU A 56 -18.17 -14.46 7.88
CA GLU A 56 -17.47 -14.78 9.11
C GLU A 56 -16.37 -13.73 9.32
N VAL A 57 -16.29 -13.17 10.53
CA VAL A 57 -15.37 -12.08 10.85
C VAL A 57 -14.52 -12.50 12.05
N SER A 58 -13.21 -12.26 11.95
CA SER A 58 -12.29 -12.34 13.07
C SER A 58 -11.48 -11.06 13.19
N LYS A 59 -11.32 -10.56 14.41
CA LYS A 59 -10.32 -9.56 14.75
C LYS A 59 -8.97 -10.24 14.84
N VAL A 60 -8.06 -9.87 13.96
CA VAL A 60 -6.67 -10.35 13.97
C VAL A 60 -5.77 -9.26 14.54
N THR A 61 -4.81 -9.66 15.36
CA THR A 61 -3.72 -8.80 15.83
C THR A 61 -2.40 -9.50 15.51
N TYR A 62 -1.43 -8.77 14.95
CA TYR A 62 -0.09 -9.28 14.67
C TYR A 62 0.96 -8.20 14.90
N HIS A 63 2.21 -8.59 15.16
CA HIS A 63 3.34 -7.67 15.31
C HIS A 63 3.94 -7.37 13.94
N GLY A 64 4.00 -6.08 13.61
CA GLY A 64 4.58 -5.56 12.37
C GLY A 64 6.08 -5.30 12.48
N TYR A 65 6.51 -4.06 12.24
CA TYR A 65 7.91 -3.63 12.29
C TYR A 65 8.57 -3.80 13.66
N ASP A 66 7.82 -3.51 14.71
CA ASP A 66 8.20 -3.57 16.12
C ASP A 66 7.08 -4.30 16.87
N ASP A 67 7.09 -4.25 18.21
CA ASP A 67 6.06 -4.89 19.03
C ASP A 67 4.72 -4.14 19.00
N THR A 68 4.51 -3.20 18.06
CA THR A 68 3.21 -2.55 17.87
C THR A 68 2.18 -3.60 17.43
N PRO A 69 1.07 -3.78 18.18
CA PRO A 69 0.00 -4.72 17.83
C PRO A 69 -0.83 -4.12 16.68
N ILE A 70 -0.58 -4.57 15.46
CA ILE A 70 -1.34 -4.15 14.28
C ILE A 70 -2.66 -4.91 14.23
N HIS A 71 -3.77 -4.18 14.22
CA HIS A 71 -5.11 -4.73 14.16
C HIS A 71 -5.61 -4.85 12.72
N ALA A 72 -6.22 -5.99 12.39
CA ALA A 72 -6.82 -6.26 11.09
C ALA A 72 -8.15 -7.00 11.24
N TRP A 73 -9.03 -6.86 10.24
CA TRP A 73 -10.13 -7.78 10.05
C TRP A 73 -9.67 -8.91 9.14
N TYR A 74 -9.94 -10.15 9.55
CA TYR A 74 -9.99 -11.28 8.64
C TYR A 74 -11.45 -11.63 8.38
N ILE A 75 -11.86 -11.60 7.12
CA ILE A 75 -13.25 -11.75 6.71
C ILE A 75 -13.34 -12.80 5.62
N THR A 76 -14.25 -13.75 5.77
CA THR A 76 -14.54 -14.78 4.75
C THR A 76 -16.03 -14.84 4.47
N PRO A 77 -16.44 -15.34 3.29
CA PRO A 77 -17.81 -15.78 3.10
C PRO A 77 -18.17 -16.81 4.18
N ALA A 78 -19.39 -16.75 4.72
CA ALA A 78 -19.85 -17.74 5.68
C ALA A 78 -19.79 -19.14 5.08
N LYS A 79 -19.42 -20.14 5.88
CA LYS A 79 -19.28 -21.53 5.41
C LYS A 79 -20.59 -22.03 4.81
N SER A 80 -20.59 -22.25 3.49
CA SER A 80 -21.48 -23.21 2.85
C SER A 80 -21.04 -24.61 3.25
N SER A 81 -21.99 -25.54 3.46
CA SER A 81 -21.71 -26.95 3.79
C SER A 81 -20.89 -27.73 2.74
N THR A 82 -20.47 -27.07 1.65
CA THR A 82 -19.77 -27.66 0.50
C THR A 82 -18.43 -27.02 0.16
N ASP A 83 -17.97 -25.99 0.88
CA ASP A 83 -16.91 -25.09 0.38
C ASP A 83 -15.64 -25.08 1.25
N GLU A 84 -14.82 -26.12 1.10
CA GLU A 84 -13.52 -26.31 1.80
C GLU A 84 -12.30 -25.83 1.01
N LYS A 85 -12.46 -25.27 -0.20
CA LYS A 85 -11.31 -24.89 -1.03
C LYS A 85 -10.62 -23.63 -0.50
N PRO A 86 -9.27 -23.60 -0.47
CA PRO A 86 -8.51 -22.37 -0.20
C PRO A 86 -8.95 -21.24 -1.13
N ARG A 87 -9.12 -20.03 -0.57
CA ARG A 87 -9.64 -18.85 -1.26
C ARG A 87 -8.51 -17.88 -1.57
N ALA A 88 -8.63 -17.20 -2.70
CA ALA A 88 -7.83 -16.01 -2.94
C ALA A 88 -8.13 -14.96 -1.86
N CYS A 89 -7.12 -14.20 -1.44
CA CYS A 89 -7.21 -13.24 -0.36
C CYS A 89 -6.87 -11.82 -0.83
N ILE A 90 -7.70 -10.85 -0.47
CA ILE A 90 -7.48 -9.43 -0.69
C ILE A 90 -6.93 -8.82 0.59
N VAL A 91 -5.63 -8.51 0.61
CA VAL A 91 -5.02 -7.69 1.65
C VAL A 91 -5.24 -6.23 1.29
N THR A 92 -5.84 -5.43 2.17
CA THR A 92 -6.18 -4.05 1.86
C THR A 92 -5.78 -3.04 2.92
N PHE A 93 -5.31 -1.89 2.45
CA PHE A 93 -4.78 -0.79 3.25
C PHE A 93 -5.60 0.49 3.03
N PRO A 94 -5.90 1.27 4.09
CA PRO A 94 -6.63 2.52 3.97
C PRO A 94 -5.77 3.68 3.45
N GLY A 95 -6.43 4.77 3.06
CA GLY A 95 -5.79 6.05 2.78
C GLY A 95 -5.27 6.74 4.05
N TYR A 96 -4.53 7.84 3.88
CA TYR A 96 -3.95 8.60 4.99
C TYR A 96 -5.03 9.12 5.93
N SER A 97 -4.82 9.00 7.24
CA SER A 97 -5.77 9.21 8.33
C SER A 97 -7.01 8.30 8.33
N GLY A 98 -7.01 7.23 7.53
CA GLY A 98 -8.09 6.25 7.49
C GLY A 98 -7.87 5.08 8.45
N ASP A 99 -8.77 4.09 8.33
CA ASP A 99 -8.84 2.88 9.15
C ASP A 99 -9.33 1.68 8.32
N ARG A 100 -9.22 0.49 8.90
CA ARG A 100 -9.79 -0.75 8.34
C ARG A 100 -11.32 -0.78 8.30
N GLY A 101 -12.01 0.20 8.89
CA GLY A 101 -13.46 0.32 8.87
C GLY A 101 -14.21 -0.80 9.57
N PHE A 102 -15.48 -0.93 9.20
CA PHE A 102 -16.32 -2.06 9.58
C PHE A 102 -16.28 -3.18 8.51
N PRO A 103 -16.50 -4.45 8.88
CA PRO A 103 -16.40 -5.58 7.96
C PRO A 103 -17.25 -5.47 6.69
N GLU A 104 -18.46 -4.91 6.77
CA GLU A 104 -19.39 -4.81 5.65
C GLU A 104 -18.92 -3.90 4.51
N ARG A 105 -17.92 -3.04 4.75
CA ARG A 105 -17.22 -2.27 3.71
C ARG A 105 -16.66 -3.18 2.61
N TYR A 106 -16.36 -4.43 2.95
CA TYR A 106 -15.69 -5.40 2.08
C TYR A 106 -16.63 -6.45 1.49
N ALA A 107 -17.95 -6.34 1.69
CA ALA A 107 -18.93 -7.33 1.25
C ALA A 107 -18.84 -7.67 -0.24
N HIS A 108 -18.47 -6.71 -1.09
CA HIS A 108 -18.29 -6.93 -2.53
C HIS A 108 -17.22 -7.96 -2.87
N TRP A 109 -16.12 -8.02 -2.11
CA TRP A 109 -15.11 -9.07 -2.27
C TRP A 109 -15.64 -10.44 -1.85
N LEU A 110 -16.42 -10.48 -0.76
CA LEU A 110 -17.02 -11.73 -0.26
C LEU A 110 -18.04 -12.31 -1.23
N MET A 111 -18.84 -11.46 -1.90
CA MET A 111 -19.79 -11.89 -2.94
C MET A 111 -19.11 -12.58 -4.13
N LEU A 112 -17.81 -12.33 -4.33
CA LEU A 112 -16.98 -12.95 -5.37
C LEU A 112 -16.19 -14.15 -4.84
N GLY A 113 -16.37 -14.54 -3.58
CA GLY A 113 -15.73 -15.70 -2.97
C GLY A 113 -14.33 -15.43 -2.40
N TYR A 114 -13.85 -14.18 -2.39
CA TYR A 114 -12.56 -13.82 -1.81
C TYR A 114 -12.61 -13.77 -0.28
N ALA A 115 -11.49 -14.13 0.36
CA ALA A 115 -11.21 -13.71 1.72
C ALA A 115 -10.66 -12.27 1.71
N VAL A 116 -10.81 -11.54 2.82
CA VAL A 116 -10.31 -10.17 2.96
C VAL A 116 -9.51 -10.05 4.24
N PHE A 117 -8.33 -9.44 4.15
CA PHE A 117 -7.50 -9.05 5.28
C PHE A 117 -7.34 -7.52 5.27
N ALA A 118 -8.20 -6.83 6.02
CA ALA A 118 -8.26 -5.37 6.05
C ALA A 118 -7.48 -4.81 7.25
N VAL A 119 -6.46 -4.01 6.98
CA VAL A 119 -5.41 -3.69 7.96
C VAL A 119 -5.53 -2.23 8.42
N ASP A 120 -5.44 -1.99 9.73
CA ASP A 120 -5.24 -0.64 10.25
C ASP A 120 -3.82 -0.15 9.96
N VAL A 121 -3.66 1.17 9.88
CA VAL A 121 -2.34 1.79 9.75
C VAL A 121 -1.94 2.35 11.12
N ARG A 122 -0.71 2.01 11.55
CA ARG A 122 -0.19 2.39 12.87
C ARG A 122 -0.40 3.87 13.21
N GLY A 123 -0.94 4.11 14.40
CA GLY A 123 -1.18 5.44 14.96
C GLY A 123 -2.34 6.23 14.36
N GLN A 124 -2.89 5.83 13.21
CA GLN A 124 -3.92 6.62 12.52
C GLN A 124 -5.33 6.42 13.13
N ALA A 125 -6.39 6.56 12.33
CA ALA A 125 -7.76 6.63 12.86
C ALA A 125 -8.34 5.26 13.30
N GLY A 126 -7.58 4.18 13.16
CA GLY A 126 -7.97 2.84 13.58
C GLY A 126 -7.69 2.56 15.07
N GLU A 127 -7.78 1.29 15.44
CA GLU A 127 -7.47 0.85 16.81
C GLU A 127 -5.97 0.69 17.05
N THR A 128 -5.20 0.59 15.96
CA THR A 128 -3.76 0.35 16.04
C THR A 128 -3.01 1.59 16.54
N GLY A 129 -2.39 1.46 17.71
CA GLY A 129 -1.48 2.48 18.26
C GLY A 129 -0.15 2.57 17.49
N ASN A 130 0.85 3.17 18.13
CA ASN A 130 2.20 3.26 17.57
C ASN A 130 3.24 3.26 18.70
N LEU A 131 4.08 2.22 18.76
CA LEU A 131 5.14 2.09 19.78
C LEU A 131 6.49 2.66 19.33
N LEU A 132 6.59 3.25 18.14
CA LEU A 132 7.83 3.87 17.70
C LEU A 132 8.30 4.92 18.72
N PRO A 133 9.55 4.83 19.21
CA PRO A 133 10.11 5.82 20.11
C PRO A 133 10.14 7.20 19.45
N LEU A 134 9.94 8.24 20.26
CA LEU A 134 9.96 9.62 19.81
C LEU A 134 11.06 10.40 20.54
N ASP A 135 12.25 10.43 19.96
CA ASP A 135 13.42 11.12 20.53
C ASP A 135 13.48 12.61 20.15
N SER A 136 12.69 13.03 19.15
CA SER A 136 12.65 14.39 18.64
C SER A 136 11.22 14.81 18.30
N GLY A 137 10.99 16.12 18.22
CA GLY A 137 9.69 16.67 17.86
C GLY A 137 9.30 16.39 16.42
N VAL A 138 7.98 16.39 16.16
CA VAL A 138 7.37 16.19 14.83
C VAL A 138 6.52 17.41 14.44
N VAL A 139 6.24 17.55 13.16
CA VAL A 139 5.13 18.43 12.74
C VAL A 139 3.80 17.66 12.87
N LYS A 140 2.68 18.38 12.74
CA LYS A 140 1.35 17.76 12.79
C LYS A 140 1.23 16.66 11.72
N GLY A 141 0.89 15.46 12.16
CA GLY A 141 0.71 14.28 11.32
C GLY A 141 1.71 13.18 11.69
N TRP A 142 2.00 12.29 10.76
CA TRP A 142 2.70 11.02 11.03
C TRP A 142 4.03 10.90 10.30
N VAL A 143 4.13 11.43 9.07
CA VAL A 143 5.21 11.07 8.14
C VAL A 143 6.57 11.67 8.51
N THR A 144 6.61 12.56 9.50
CA THR A 144 7.86 13.18 10.00
C THR A 144 8.41 12.55 11.27
N GLN A 145 7.69 11.60 11.86
CA GLN A 145 8.19 10.86 13.03
C GLN A 145 9.43 10.05 12.65
N GLY A 146 10.55 10.36 13.33
CA GLY A 146 11.83 9.69 13.14
C GLY A 146 12.45 9.90 11.75
N ILE A 147 12.01 10.89 10.95
CA ILE A 147 12.42 11.03 9.53
C ILE A 147 13.94 11.21 9.33
N ALA A 148 14.64 11.70 10.35
CA ALA A 148 16.10 11.86 10.35
C ALA A 148 16.88 10.56 10.63
N ASP A 149 16.21 9.46 10.98
CA ASP A 149 16.79 8.13 11.11
C ASP A 149 15.93 7.14 10.32
N ILE A 150 16.44 6.67 9.19
CA ILE A 150 15.70 5.78 8.30
C ILE A 150 15.15 4.54 9.02
N ARG A 151 15.91 3.92 9.94
CA ARG A 151 15.46 2.70 10.62
C ARG A 151 14.46 3.00 11.73
N ARG A 152 14.40 4.22 12.24
CA ARG A 152 13.42 4.61 13.29
C ARG A 152 12.29 5.48 12.74
N SER A 153 12.20 5.59 11.43
CA SER A 153 11.21 6.41 10.74
C SER A 153 9.84 5.74 10.67
N TYR A 154 8.80 6.57 10.68
CA TYR A 154 7.42 6.12 10.44
C TYR A 154 7.28 5.34 9.12
N TYR A 155 7.98 5.77 8.06
CA TYR A 155 7.97 5.07 6.77
C TYR A 155 8.53 3.65 6.87
N MET A 156 9.67 3.46 7.53
CA MET A 156 10.21 2.11 7.74
C MET A 156 9.18 1.20 8.42
N ALA A 157 8.52 1.73 9.44
CA ALA A 157 7.62 0.96 10.25
C ALA A 157 6.33 0.61 9.50
N VAL A 158 5.68 1.59 8.86
CA VAL A 158 4.43 1.36 8.12
C VAL A 158 4.64 0.46 6.89
N VAL A 159 5.79 0.56 6.22
CA VAL A 159 6.10 -0.34 5.09
C VAL A 159 6.29 -1.77 5.56
N MET A 160 7.05 -1.98 6.65
CA MET A 160 7.24 -3.32 7.18
C MET A 160 5.96 -3.92 7.78
N ASP A 161 5.06 -3.11 8.33
CA ASP A 161 3.72 -3.57 8.72
C ASP A 161 2.95 -4.09 7.51
N ALA A 162 2.95 -3.34 6.39
CA ALA A 162 2.27 -3.75 5.17
C ALA A 162 2.86 -5.04 4.57
N VAL A 163 4.19 -5.20 4.60
CA VAL A 163 4.88 -6.43 4.20
C VAL A 163 4.46 -7.60 5.09
N ARG A 164 4.42 -7.42 6.40
CA ARG A 164 4.04 -8.46 7.37
C ARG A 164 2.53 -8.74 7.40
N ALA A 165 1.70 -7.79 6.96
CA ALA A 165 0.28 -8.03 6.74
C ALA A 165 0.03 -9.14 5.71
N VAL A 166 0.86 -9.19 4.66
CA VAL A 166 0.80 -10.27 3.66
C VAL A 166 1.19 -11.61 4.27
N ASP A 167 2.18 -11.64 5.16
CA ASP A 167 2.54 -12.85 5.91
C ASP A 167 1.40 -13.30 6.81
N ALA A 168 0.84 -12.38 7.61
CA ALA A 168 -0.29 -12.66 8.49
C ALA A 168 -1.54 -13.14 7.73
N ALA A 169 -1.82 -12.57 6.56
CA ALA A 169 -2.89 -13.01 5.68
C ALA A 169 -2.63 -14.42 5.12
N SER A 170 -1.38 -14.71 4.74
CA SER A 170 -0.99 -16.04 4.23
C SER A 170 -1.11 -17.16 5.25
N GLU A 171 -1.06 -16.82 6.55
CA GLU A 171 -1.21 -17.77 7.66
C GLU A 171 -2.66 -17.93 8.13
N GLN A 172 -3.63 -17.20 7.54
CA GLN A 172 -5.03 -17.33 7.92
C GLN A 172 -5.65 -18.65 7.42
N PRO A 173 -6.50 -19.30 8.23
CA PRO A 173 -7.18 -20.53 7.83
C PRO A 173 -8.03 -20.34 6.57
N GLY A 174 -7.78 -21.14 5.53
CA GLY A 174 -8.57 -21.11 4.29
C GLY A 174 -8.12 -20.08 3.25
N VAL A 175 -7.00 -19.38 3.46
CA VAL A 175 -6.33 -18.59 2.43
C VAL A 175 -5.44 -19.49 1.56
N ASP A 176 -5.51 -19.31 0.23
CA ASP A 176 -4.52 -19.83 -0.71
C ASP A 176 -3.28 -18.91 -0.72
N PRO A 177 -2.12 -19.34 -0.22
CA PRO A 177 -0.93 -18.50 -0.13
C PRO A 177 -0.37 -18.09 -1.50
N ASN A 178 -0.79 -18.74 -2.59
CA ASN A 178 -0.39 -18.38 -3.96
C ASN A 178 -1.36 -17.41 -4.64
N LYS A 179 -2.47 -17.03 -3.98
CA LYS A 179 -3.49 -16.14 -4.54
C LYS A 179 -3.79 -14.96 -3.61
N ILE A 180 -2.75 -14.25 -3.20
CA ILE A 180 -2.88 -13.03 -2.38
C ILE A 180 -2.75 -11.79 -3.26
N ALA A 181 -3.78 -10.96 -3.30
CA ALA A 181 -3.70 -9.62 -3.91
C ALA A 181 -3.54 -8.55 -2.83
N VAL A 182 -2.78 -7.50 -3.13
CA VAL A 182 -2.73 -6.28 -2.31
C VAL A 182 -3.46 -5.14 -3.02
N VAL A 183 -4.37 -4.48 -2.30
CA VAL A 183 -5.29 -3.49 -2.86
C VAL A 183 -5.38 -2.26 -1.97
N GLY A 184 -5.28 -1.07 -2.57
CA GLY A 184 -5.50 0.17 -1.82
C GLY A 184 -5.51 1.42 -2.67
N GLY A 185 -5.98 2.52 -2.07
CA GLY A 185 -6.04 3.85 -2.68
C GLY A 185 -5.18 4.88 -1.95
N SER A 186 -4.58 5.84 -2.65
CA SER A 186 -3.78 6.92 -2.05
C SER A 186 -2.62 6.36 -1.21
N GLN A 187 -2.54 6.62 0.10
CA GLN A 187 -1.57 5.94 0.99
C GLN A 187 -1.66 4.41 0.86
N GLY A 188 -2.86 3.85 0.89
CA GLY A 188 -3.07 2.41 0.77
C GLY A 188 -2.61 1.87 -0.58
N GLY A 189 -2.71 2.66 -1.65
CA GLY A 189 -2.19 2.29 -2.97
C GLY A 189 -0.65 2.25 -2.98
N GLY A 190 -0.01 3.21 -2.34
CA GLY A 190 1.43 3.18 -2.13
C GLY A 190 1.87 1.97 -1.27
N LEU A 191 1.13 1.66 -0.19
CA LEU A 191 1.42 0.50 0.66
C LEU A 191 1.21 -0.82 -0.09
N ALA A 192 0.21 -0.91 -0.95
CA ALA A 192 0.00 -2.06 -1.82
C ALA A 192 1.17 -2.25 -2.79
N LEU A 193 1.64 -1.18 -3.45
CA LEU A 193 2.82 -1.25 -4.32
C LEU A 193 4.08 -1.68 -3.56
N LEU A 194 4.31 -1.12 -2.37
CA LEU A 194 5.46 -1.44 -1.54
C LEU A 194 5.40 -2.88 -1.03
N ALA A 195 4.26 -3.34 -0.55
CA ALA A 195 4.07 -4.73 -0.14
C ALA A 195 4.30 -5.69 -1.32
N GLY A 196 3.79 -5.37 -2.51
CA GLY A 196 4.00 -6.18 -3.72
C GLY A 196 5.44 -6.15 -4.26
N ALA A 197 6.20 -5.10 -4.00
CA ALA A 197 7.62 -5.00 -4.34
C ALA A 197 8.54 -5.74 -3.33
N LEU A 198 8.06 -5.98 -2.11
CA LEU A 198 8.87 -6.43 -0.98
C LEU A 198 8.47 -7.79 -0.39
N ASN A 199 7.26 -8.28 -0.67
CA ASN A 199 6.81 -9.61 -0.22
C ASN A 199 6.55 -10.53 -1.43
N PRO A 200 7.29 -11.66 -1.57
CA PRO A 200 7.15 -12.57 -2.69
C PRO A 200 5.85 -13.38 -2.72
N LYS A 201 5.03 -13.34 -1.65
CA LYS A 201 3.72 -14.01 -1.59
C LYS A 201 2.60 -13.23 -2.29
N VAL A 202 2.84 -11.97 -2.64
CA VAL A 202 1.88 -11.18 -3.41
C VAL A 202 1.81 -11.72 -4.84
N ALA A 203 0.60 -12.01 -5.32
CA ALA A 203 0.33 -12.54 -6.64
C ALA A 203 -0.25 -11.50 -7.61
N ALA A 204 -0.85 -10.42 -7.11
CA ALA A 204 -1.40 -9.32 -7.91
C ALA A 204 -1.49 -8.03 -7.10
N ILE A 205 -1.49 -6.88 -7.80
CA ILE A 205 -1.59 -5.55 -7.17
C ILE A 205 -2.67 -4.71 -7.85
N VAL A 206 -3.52 -4.08 -7.06
CA VAL A 206 -4.38 -2.97 -7.51
C VAL A 206 -4.06 -1.73 -6.68
N ALA A 207 -3.45 -0.74 -7.32
CA ALA A 207 -3.01 0.49 -6.66
C ALA A 207 -3.72 1.70 -7.26
N ASP A 208 -4.74 2.20 -6.56
CA ASP A 208 -5.50 3.35 -7.00
C ASP A 208 -4.86 4.66 -6.54
N ILE A 209 -4.68 5.61 -7.46
CA ILE A 209 -4.11 6.94 -7.19
C ILE A 209 -2.93 6.91 -6.17
N PRO A 210 -1.91 6.06 -6.37
CA PRO A 210 -0.99 5.70 -5.30
C PRO A 210 -0.10 6.87 -4.86
N ASN A 211 0.00 7.06 -3.55
CA ASN A 211 1.03 7.89 -2.93
C ASN A 211 2.38 7.12 -2.93
N MET A 212 3.43 7.68 -2.31
CA MET A 212 4.78 7.11 -2.22
C MET A 212 5.40 6.82 -3.60
N CYS A 213 5.00 7.61 -4.59
CA CYS A 213 5.60 7.65 -5.92
C CYS A 213 6.25 9.03 -6.09
N ARG A 214 7.50 9.09 -6.56
CA ARG A 214 8.28 10.31 -6.82
C ARG A 214 8.09 11.37 -5.72
N MET A 215 8.45 10.97 -4.50
CA MET A 215 8.12 11.69 -3.27
C MET A 215 8.80 13.07 -3.21
N ASP A 216 9.99 13.22 -3.79
CA ASP A 216 10.69 14.50 -3.91
C ASP A 216 9.84 15.55 -4.66
N TYR A 217 9.27 15.18 -5.80
CA TYR A 217 8.34 16.00 -6.57
C TYR A 217 7.04 16.24 -5.78
N GLY A 218 6.55 15.22 -5.08
CA GLY A 218 5.37 15.33 -4.22
C GLY A 218 5.55 16.33 -3.07
N ILE A 219 6.70 16.33 -2.40
CA ILE A 219 7.04 17.29 -1.33
C ILE A 219 7.03 18.72 -1.86
N LEU A 220 7.49 18.92 -3.10
CA LEU A 220 7.61 20.25 -3.68
C LEU A 220 6.27 20.82 -4.19
N TYR A 221 5.38 19.97 -4.73
CA TYR A 221 4.20 20.44 -5.47
C TYR A 221 2.84 19.97 -4.96
N SER A 222 2.76 18.88 -4.20
CA SER A 222 1.47 18.28 -3.84
C SER A 222 0.75 18.99 -2.69
N ALA A 223 -0.56 18.78 -2.63
CA ALA A 223 -1.40 19.12 -1.46
C ALA A 223 -1.49 17.96 -0.43
N SER A 224 -0.64 16.94 -0.53
CA SER A 224 -0.74 15.70 0.26
C SER A 224 -0.13 15.78 1.66
N SER A 225 -0.10 14.66 2.38
CA SER A 225 0.67 14.48 3.62
C SER A 225 2.16 14.75 3.46
N LEU A 226 2.71 14.76 2.24
CA LEU A 226 4.09 15.17 1.99
C LEU A 226 4.36 16.65 2.35
N ASN A 227 3.31 17.48 2.49
CA ASN A 227 3.44 18.83 3.04
C ASN A 227 3.94 18.85 4.48
N GLU A 228 3.71 17.79 5.25
CA GLU A 228 4.29 17.65 6.59
C GLU A 228 5.82 17.63 6.51
N ILE A 229 6.37 16.91 5.53
CA ILE A 229 7.82 16.84 5.29
C ILE A 229 8.34 18.21 4.83
N ALA A 230 7.63 18.90 3.93
CA ALA A 230 7.99 20.25 3.52
C ALA A 230 8.01 21.23 4.71
N GLN A 231 7.04 21.14 5.62
CA GLN A 231 6.99 21.94 6.84
C GLN A 231 8.15 21.62 7.79
N TYR A 232 8.51 20.35 7.93
CA TYR A 232 9.66 19.93 8.74
C TYR A 232 10.97 20.47 8.15
N ILE A 233 11.20 20.29 6.85
CA ILE A 233 12.38 20.79 6.14
C ILE A 233 12.46 22.32 6.20
N LYS A 234 11.34 23.04 6.13
CA LYS A 234 11.32 24.49 6.31
C LYS A 234 11.90 24.92 7.66
N ARG A 235 11.73 24.10 8.69
CA ARG A 235 12.28 24.35 10.04
C ARG A 235 13.74 23.91 10.17
N TYR A 236 14.13 22.86 9.45
CA TYR A 236 15.46 22.25 9.48
C TYR A 236 16.05 22.11 8.06
N PRO A 237 16.33 23.23 7.38
CA PRO A 237 16.74 23.22 5.97
C PRO A 237 18.06 22.48 5.74
N GLU A 238 18.94 22.42 6.74
CA GLU A 238 20.18 21.67 6.71
C GLU A 238 19.98 20.15 6.56
N GLN A 239 18.79 19.63 6.90
CA GLN A 239 18.47 18.20 6.82
C GLN A 239 17.87 17.80 5.46
N LEU A 240 17.62 18.74 4.54
CA LEU A 240 16.96 18.50 3.25
C LEU A 240 17.56 17.30 2.50
N ASN A 241 18.86 17.31 2.25
CA ASN A 241 19.52 16.27 1.45
C ASN A 241 19.48 14.90 2.13
N GLN A 242 19.61 14.87 3.47
CA GLN A 242 19.53 13.64 4.23
C GLN A 242 18.11 13.04 4.18
N ILE A 243 17.09 13.88 4.37
CA ILE A 243 15.68 13.46 4.34
C ILE A 243 15.31 12.95 2.95
N LEU A 244 15.65 13.67 1.88
CA LEU A 244 15.39 13.19 0.50
C LEU A 244 16.08 11.85 0.23
N LYS A 245 17.32 11.68 0.70
CA LYS A 245 18.02 10.39 0.62
C LYS A 245 17.30 9.30 1.39
N HIS A 246 16.78 9.56 2.60
CA HIS A 246 16.02 8.56 3.36
C HIS A 246 14.72 8.16 2.67
N LEU A 247 13.98 9.13 2.14
CA LEU A 247 12.72 8.88 1.45
C LEU A 247 12.91 8.08 0.15
N SER A 248 14.07 8.20 -0.50
CA SER A 248 14.39 7.43 -1.72
C SER A 248 14.28 5.90 -1.51
N TYR A 249 14.45 5.40 -0.29
CA TYR A 249 14.31 3.97 0.02
C TYR A 249 12.86 3.48 0.06
N PHE A 250 11.88 4.39 0.21
CA PHE A 250 10.44 4.07 0.28
C PHE A 250 9.69 4.55 -0.96
N ASP A 251 10.40 5.12 -1.93
CA ASP A 251 9.82 5.72 -3.13
C ASP A 251 9.67 4.67 -4.24
N MET A 252 8.44 4.52 -4.74
CA MET A 252 8.12 3.63 -5.86
C MET A 252 8.78 4.04 -7.18
N LEU A 253 9.27 5.28 -7.33
CA LEU A 253 10.18 5.64 -8.42
C LEU A 253 11.37 4.68 -8.48
N ASN A 254 11.91 4.32 -7.33
CA ASN A 254 13.09 3.49 -7.19
C ASN A 254 12.75 2.00 -7.04
N LEU A 255 11.64 1.68 -6.36
CA LEU A 255 11.21 0.30 -6.10
C LEU A 255 10.36 -0.34 -7.21
N ALA A 256 9.84 0.43 -8.17
CA ALA A 256 9.03 -0.09 -9.27
C ALA A 256 9.66 -1.28 -10.04
N PRO A 257 10.97 -1.34 -10.30
CA PRO A 257 11.59 -2.50 -10.95
C PRO A 257 11.48 -3.81 -10.17
N ARG A 258 11.21 -3.76 -8.85
CA ARG A 258 11.05 -4.96 -8.01
C ARG A 258 9.66 -5.59 -8.12
N ILE A 259 8.67 -4.89 -8.69
CA ILE A 259 7.36 -5.48 -8.95
C ILE A 259 7.48 -6.46 -10.12
N GLN A 260 7.27 -7.74 -9.84
CA GLN A 260 7.31 -8.83 -10.82
C GLN A 260 5.94 -9.43 -11.12
N VAL A 261 4.90 -9.00 -10.39
CA VAL A 261 3.53 -9.51 -10.52
C VAL A 261 2.64 -8.60 -11.37
N PRO A 262 1.51 -9.11 -11.89
CA PRO A 262 0.50 -8.29 -12.54
C PRO A 262 0.06 -7.12 -11.65
N VAL A 263 0.08 -5.91 -12.20
CA VAL A 263 -0.27 -4.68 -11.49
C VAL A 263 -1.25 -3.82 -12.30
N MET A 264 -2.33 -3.38 -11.66
CA MET A 264 -3.20 -2.33 -12.19
C MET A 264 -3.02 -1.05 -11.37
N VAL A 265 -2.79 0.06 -12.05
CA VAL A 265 -2.69 1.39 -11.42
C VAL A 265 -3.82 2.28 -11.95
N SER A 266 -4.42 3.12 -11.10
CA SER A 266 -5.29 4.19 -11.57
C SER A 266 -4.75 5.58 -11.25
N VAL A 267 -5.17 6.56 -12.06
CA VAL A 267 -4.69 7.93 -11.97
C VAL A 267 -5.78 8.93 -12.38
N GLY A 268 -6.04 9.92 -11.52
CA GLY A 268 -6.80 11.12 -11.87
C GLY A 268 -5.86 12.21 -12.38
N TRP A 269 -6.07 12.75 -13.59
CA TRP A 269 -5.15 13.77 -14.13
C TRP A 269 -5.30 15.15 -13.49
N LYS A 270 -6.37 15.38 -12.73
CA LYS A 270 -6.57 16.60 -11.93
C LYS A 270 -6.26 16.39 -10.44
N ASP A 271 -5.70 15.23 -10.09
CA ASP A 271 -5.32 14.94 -8.71
C ASP A 271 -4.16 15.86 -8.28
N THR A 272 -4.40 16.68 -7.26
CA THR A 272 -3.40 17.58 -6.66
C THR A 272 -2.71 16.98 -5.43
N VAL A 273 -3.17 15.82 -4.97
CA VAL A 273 -2.62 15.09 -3.83
C VAL A 273 -1.63 14.02 -4.33
N CYS A 274 -2.09 13.10 -5.17
CA CYS A 274 -1.28 12.09 -5.83
C CYS A 274 -1.21 12.41 -7.33
N MET A 275 -0.33 13.35 -7.68
CA MET A 275 -0.29 13.94 -9.02
C MET A 275 0.01 12.89 -10.11
N PRO A 276 -0.52 13.06 -11.34
CA PRO A 276 -0.22 12.14 -12.43
C PRO A 276 1.29 12.07 -12.72
N GLU A 277 2.04 13.15 -12.54
CA GLU A 277 3.50 13.15 -12.71
C GLU A 277 4.24 12.25 -11.71
N THR A 278 3.68 12.03 -10.52
CA THR A 278 4.28 11.12 -9.56
C THR A 278 3.94 9.68 -9.88
N ILE A 279 2.66 9.41 -10.17
CA ILE A 279 2.16 8.07 -10.46
C ILE A 279 2.75 7.52 -11.77
N TYR A 280 2.75 8.30 -12.86
CA TYR A 280 3.34 7.85 -14.12
C TYR A 280 4.86 7.64 -14.02
N ALA A 281 5.56 8.45 -13.22
CA ALA A 281 6.99 8.26 -13.00
C ALA A 281 7.32 6.89 -12.38
N ALA A 282 6.52 6.42 -11.42
CA ALA A 282 6.66 5.07 -10.88
C ALA A 282 6.16 3.99 -11.85
N TYR A 283 4.93 4.14 -12.39
CA TYR A 283 4.31 3.17 -13.28
C TYR A 283 5.16 2.89 -14.53
N ASN A 284 5.72 3.92 -15.17
CA ASN A 284 6.50 3.76 -16.39
C ASN A 284 7.77 2.92 -16.16
N ARG A 285 8.29 2.88 -14.93
CA ARG A 285 9.47 2.09 -14.54
C ARG A 285 9.19 0.62 -14.18
N MET A 286 7.93 0.26 -13.94
CA MET A 286 7.54 -1.14 -13.70
C MET A 286 7.79 -2.00 -14.95
N LYS A 287 8.35 -3.19 -14.78
CA LYS A 287 8.70 -4.12 -15.88
C LYS A 287 7.74 -5.31 -15.99
N SER A 288 6.89 -5.54 -14.99
CA SER A 288 5.90 -6.61 -14.99
C SER A 288 4.74 -6.33 -15.95
N THR A 289 3.86 -7.31 -16.11
CA THR A 289 2.54 -7.12 -16.74
C THR A 289 1.81 -6.01 -16.00
N LYS A 290 1.50 -4.92 -16.70
CA LYS A 290 0.93 -3.74 -16.07
C LYS A 290 -0.19 -3.12 -16.91
N GLU A 291 -1.20 -2.62 -16.21
CA GLU A 291 -2.31 -1.87 -16.77
C GLU A 291 -2.45 -0.52 -16.05
N ILE A 292 -2.73 0.55 -16.80
CA ILE A 292 -3.08 1.84 -16.21
C ILE A 292 -4.49 2.25 -16.63
N ARG A 293 -5.26 2.76 -15.67
CA ARG A 293 -6.57 3.37 -15.88
C ARG A 293 -6.48 4.86 -15.59
N ASP A 294 -6.43 5.65 -16.66
CA ASP A 294 -6.39 7.11 -16.57
C ASP A 294 -7.77 7.75 -16.66
N TYR A 295 -8.02 8.72 -15.78
CA TYR A 295 -9.25 9.48 -15.69
C TYR A 295 -8.94 10.98 -15.86
N PRO A 296 -9.04 11.53 -17.09
CA PRO A 296 -8.60 12.89 -17.41
C PRO A 296 -9.26 14.02 -16.60
N PHE A 297 -10.43 13.76 -16.04
CA PHE A 297 -11.23 14.76 -15.33
C PHE A 297 -11.34 14.51 -13.83
N SER A 298 -10.82 13.38 -13.34
CA SER A 298 -10.85 13.03 -11.92
C SER A 298 -9.73 13.69 -11.14
N GLY A 299 -10.05 14.07 -9.90
CA GLY A 299 -9.13 14.56 -8.90
C GLY A 299 -8.64 13.43 -7.99
N HIS A 300 -8.59 13.69 -6.68
CA HIS A 300 -8.20 12.70 -5.67
C HIS A 300 -9.37 11.82 -5.23
N GLU A 301 -9.91 11.03 -6.16
CA GLU A 301 -10.99 10.08 -5.87
C GLU A 301 -10.85 8.78 -6.67
N VAL A 302 -11.35 7.69 -6.08
CA VAL A 302 -11.49 6.40 -6.77
C VAL A 302 -12.96 6.23 -7.15
N ASN A 303 -13.28 6.47 -8.41
CA ASN A 303 -14.66 6.38 -8.90
C ASN A 303 -15.18 4.93 -8.95
N GLU A 304 -16.50 4.75 -9.01
CA GLU A 304 -17.13 3.41 -8.97
C GLU A 304 -16.74 2.53 -10.17
N TYR A 305 -16.54 3.15 -11.33
CA TYR A 305 -16.09 2.43 -12.53
C TYR A 305 -14.70 1.84 -12.30
N GLN A 306 -13.77 2.60 -11.72
CA GLN A 306 -12.44 2.12 -11.35
C GLN A 306 -12.49 0.99 -10.33
N LYS A 307 -13.34 1.10 -9.30
CA LYS A 307 -13.52 0.02 -8.32
C LYS A 307 -13.92 -1.30 -9.00
N ARG A 308 -14.80 -1.23 -10.00
CA ARG A 308 -15.18 -2.40 -10.80
C ARG A 308 -14.03 -2.89 -11.69
N GLU A 309 -13.27 -2.01 -12.31
CA GLU A 309 -12.08 -2.40 -13.10
C GLU A 309 -11.07 -3.17 -12.26
N GLY A 310 -10.86 -2.79 -10.99
CA GLY A 310 -10.00 -3.53 -10.06
C GLY A 310 -10.49 -4.93 -9.76
N VAL A 311 -11.80 -5.10 -9.56
CA VAL A 311 -12.43 -6.43 -9.42
C VAL A 311 -12.19 -7.26 -10.69
N LEU A 312 -12.51 -6.72 -11.86
CA LEU A 312 -12.39 -7.44 -13.13
C LEU A 312 -10.93 -7.81 -13.44
N PHE A 313 -9.99 -6.95 -13.07
CA PHE A 313 -8.56 -7.25 -13.18
C PHE A 313 -8.20 -8.47 -12.33
N LEU A 314 -8.57 -8.50 -11.05
CA LEU A 314 -8.25 -9.62 -10.18
C LEU A 314 -8.97 -10.91 -10.57
N GLU A 315 -10.21 -10.85 -11.05
CA GLU A 315 -10.89 -12.03 -11.58
C GLU A 315 -10.15 -12.63 -12.78
N ARG A 316 -9.64 -11.79 -13.71
CA ARG A 316 -8.81 -12.28 -14.82
C ARG A 316 -7.55 -12.97 -14.32
N ILE A 317 -6.88 -12.42 -13.31
CA ILE A 317 -5.63 -13.00 -12.78
C ILE A 317 -5.88 -14.31 -12.03
N PHE A 318 -6.93 -14.39 -11.22
CA PHE A 318 -7.15 -15.56 -10.34
C PHE A 318 -7.98 -16.69 -10.95
N ASN A 319 -8.79 -16.37 -11.97
CA ASN A 319 -9.70 -17.33 -12.62
C ASN A 319 -9.36 -17.55 -14.11
N GLY A 320 -8.57 -16.67 -14.74
CA GLY A 320 -8.30 -16.67 -16.18
C GLY A 320 -6.95 -17.27 -16.58
N GLY A 321 -6.66 -18.50 -16.14
CA GLY A 321 -5.59 -19.32 -16.72
C GLY A 321 -5.98 -19.90 -18.08
#